data_AF-A0A0C9UU71-F1
#
_entry.id   AF-A0A0C9UU71-F1
#
_cell.length_a   1.000
_cell.length_b   1.000
_cell.length_c   1.000
_cell.angle_alpha   90.00
_cell.angle_beta   90.00
_cell.angle_gamma   90.00
#
_symmetry.space_group_name_H-M   'P 1'
#
loop_
_entity.id
_entity.type
_entity.pdbx_description
1 polymer ?
#
loop_
_entity_poly.entity_id
_entity_poly.type
_entity_poly.pdbx_seq_one_letter_code
_entity_poly.pdbx_strand_id
1 'polypeptide(L)' 'FANQSARFIDAYRHGLTGAQAVWANEAYKGHRVLPNTIMEELEKTNVFN' A
#
# COMPACT_ATOMS: atom_id res chain seq x y z
N PHE A 1 -17.01 -0.68 3.08
CA PHE A 1 -16.77 0.67 2.50
C PHE A 1 -15.73 1.45 3.29
N ALA A 2 -15.98 1.88 4.54
CA ALA A 2 -15.03 2.68 5.32
C ALA A 2 -13.63 2.05 5.50
N ASN A 3 -13.57 0.73 5.80
CA ASN A 3 -12.28 0.04 5.99
C ASN A 3 -11.44 -0.02 4.71
N GLN A 4 -12.08 -0.13 3.53
CA GLN A 4 -11.37 -0.17 2.26
C GLN A 4 -10.80 1.22 1.94
N SER A 5 -11.60 2.27 2.12
CA SER A 5 -11.16 3.66 1.94
C SER A 5 -10.02 4.02 2.88
N ALA A 6 -10.06 3.58 4.14
CA ALA A 6 -9.00 3.83 5.11
C ALA A 6 -7.65 3.24 4.68
N ARG A 7 -7.64 2.05 4.07
CA ARG A 7 -6.41 1.41 3.58
C ARG A 7 -5.78 2.16 2.40
N PHE A 8 -6.60 2.67 1.49
CA PHE A 8 -6.12 3.55 0.42
C PHE A 8 -5.59 4.90 0.96
N ILE A 9 -6.26 5.48 1.94
CA ILE A 9 -5.78 6.72 2.59
C ILE A 9 -4.42 6.49 3.27
N ASP A 10 -4.26 5.36 3.95
CA ASP A 10 -2.98 4.97 4.57
C ASP A 10 -1.87 4.81 3.51
N ALA A 11 -2.16 4.11 2.42
CA ALA A 11 -1.25 4.00 1.28
C ALA A 11 -0.83 5.38 0.73
N TYR A 12 -1.76 6.31 0.54
CA TYR A 12 -1.44 7.65 0.08
C TYR A 12 -0.61 8.45 1.09
N ARG A 13 -0.82 8.25 2.40
CA ARG A 13 0.03 8.88 3.43
C ARG A 13 1.47 8.40 3.39
N HIS A 14 1.70 7.18 2.92
CA HIS A 14 3.04 6.64 2.66
C HIS A 14 3.64 7.07 1.31
N GLY A 15 2.93 7.89 0.52
CA GLY A 15 3.40 8.37 -0.78
C GLY A 15 3.16 7.39 -1.94
N LEU A 16 2.33 6.37 -1.74
CA LEU A 16 2.02 5.39 -2.78
C LEU A 16 1.17 5.98 -3.90
N THR A 17 1.49 5.64 -5.14
CA THR A 17 0.65 5.89 -6.31
C THR A 17 -0.61 4.99 -6.29
N GLY A 18 -1.59 5.29 -7.14
CA GLY A 18 -2.81 4.47 -7.21
C GLY A 18 -2.55 2.99 -7.51
N ALA A 19 -1.61 2.70 -8.41
CA ALA A 19 -1.26 1.32 -8.75
C ALA A 19 -0.52 0.62 -7.58
N GLN A 20 0.40 1.34 -6.92
CA GLN A 20 1.07 0.88 -5.69
C GLN A 20 0.10 0.61 -4.54
N ALA A 21 -0.91 1.47 -4.38
CA ALA A 21 -1.91 1.32 -3.33
C ALA A 21 -2.81 0.09 -3.57
N VAL A 22 -3.13 -0.23 -4.84
CA VAL A 22 -3.84 -1.47 -5.18
C VAL A 22 -3.00 -2.69 -4.82
N TRP A 23 -1.73 -2.71 -5.22
CA TRP A 23 -0.83 -3.81 -4.87
C TRP A 23 -0.67 -3.94 -3.35
N ALA A 24 -0.44 -2.84 -2.64
CA ALA A 24 -0.25 -2.86 -1.19
C ALA A 24 -1.49 -3.41 -0.49
N ASN A 25 -2.70 -3.04 -0.93
CA ASN A 25 -3.94 -3.55 -0.37
C ASN A 25 -4.18 -5.05 -0.62
N GLU A 26 -3.66 -5.58 -1.73
CA GLU A 26 -3.69 -7.02 -2.03
C GLU A 26 -2.62 -7.79 -1.24
N ALA A 27 -1.38 -7.27 -1.20
CA ALA A 27 -0.27 -7.88 -0.46
C ALA A 27 -0.51 -7.90 1.06
N TYR A 28 -1.16 -6.85 1.59
CA TYR A 28 -1.41 -6.65 3.02
C TYR A 28 -2.88 -6.86 3.40
N LYS A 29 -3.59 -7.79 2.74
CA LYS A 29 -5.05 -7.95 2.83
C LYS A 29 -5.62 -8.13 4.27
N GLY A 30 -4.80 -8.52 5.23
CA GLY A 30 -5.14 -8.64 6.66
C GLY A 30 -4.66 -7.50 7.57
N HIS A 31 -3.75 -6.65 7.11
CA HIS A 31 -3.25 -5.54 7.91
C HIS A 31 -4.21 -4.34 7.82
N ARG A 32 -4.26 -3.57 8.91
CA ARG A 32 -5.01 -2.31 8.99
C ARG A 32 -4.15 -1.08 8.70
N VAL A 33 -2.84 -1.22 8.88
CA VAL A 33 -1.84 -0.17 8.72
C VAL A 33 -0.68 -0.77 7.95
N LEU A 34 -0.20 -0.06 6.94
CA LEU A 34 0.98 -0.45 6.19
C LEU A 34 2.25 -0.20 7.01
N PRO A 35 3.24 -1.09 6.93
CA PRO A 35 4.51 -0.85 7.59
C PRO A 35 5.23 0.34 6.94
N ASN A 36 6.02 1.08 7.73
CA ASN A 36 6.84 2.18 7.20
C ASN A 36 7.85 1.73 6.13
N THR A 37 8.17 0.43 6.07
CA THR A 37 9.06 -0.20 5.10
C THR A 37 8.39 -0.52 3.76
N ILE A 38 7.10 -0.19 3.57
CA ILE A 38 6.33 -0.54 2.36
C ILE A 38 6.98 -0.02 1.07
N MET A 39 7.62 1.15 1.11
CA MET A 39 8.33 1.71 -0.05
C MET A 39 9.54 0.87 -0.45
N GLU A 40 10.33 0.42 0.54
CA GLU A 40 11.48 -0.46 0.29
C GLU A 40 11.04 -1.82 -0.27
N GLU A 41 9.90 -2.34 0.18
CA GLU A 41 9.35 -3.59 -0.34
C GLU A 41 8.85 -3.44 -1.77
N LEU A 42 8.25 -2.30 -2.10
CA LEU A 42 7.81 -1.98 -3.46
C LEU A 42 8.98 -1.87 -4.43
N GLU A 43 10.07 -1.22 -4.00
CA GLU A 43 11.32 -1.14 -4.77
C GLU A 43 11.90 -2.54 -5.01
N LYS A 44 11.94 -3.39 -3.98
CA LYS A 44 12.42 -4.79 -4.10
C LYS A 44 11.55 -5.65 -5.01
N THR A 45 10.24 -5.43 -5.00
CA THR A 45 9.29 -6.25 -5.75
C THR A 45 9.20 -5.81 -7.22
N ASN A 46 9.87 -4.71 -7.61
CA ASN A 46 9.91 -4.18 -8.98
C ASN A 46 8.51 -4.00 -9.60
N VAL A 47 7.50 -3.70 -8.78
CA VAL A 47 6.08 -3.71 -9.22
C VAL A 47 5.75 -2.48 -10.07
N PHE A 48 6.60 -1.45 -10.04
CA PHE A 48 6.36 -0.14 -10.68
C PHE A 48 7.61 0.48 -11.32
N ASN A 49 8.63 -0.34 -11.58
CA ASN A 49 9.85 0.06 -12.30
C ASN A 49 9.72 -0.29 -13.78
#